data_AF-A0A7W9XBQ5-F1
#
_entry.id   AF-A0A7W9XBQ5-F1
#
_cell.length_a   1.000
_cell.length_b   1.000
_cell.length_c   1.000
_cell.angle_alpha   90.00
_cell.angle_beta   90.00
_cell.angle_gamma   90.00
#
_symmetry.space_group_name_H-M   'P 1'
#
loop_
_entity.id
_entity.type
_entity.pdbx_description
1 polymer ?
#
loop_
_entity_poly.entity_id
_entity_poly.type
_entity_poly.pdbx_seq_one_letter_code
_entity_poly.pdbx_strand_id
1 'polypeptide(L)'
;MKKILWTNFIAAILLLSFSVCKAEDTYQPGYIILNDGTRVGAFIALNDDAPWYNQRYIRYKDSAAFAADPNVKSKKIKVDDMKSFQAGTRIFDKIHYVNLENLQLKSMGTNDHMLERLAIGRINAHRFYQYPQDFVVYVASDEEVEQKEAEKKNDLIKGYKILVQKDDETKLHDAFDFDLQKYFKDTPDVLEKFQSGGYGNQPIAAHMSLTQRMVSLAKKSAFKPEEADGIIAALNDYNDKNAGKK
;
A
#
# COMPACT_ATOMS: atom_id res chain seq x y z
N MET A 1 -18.83 -42.25 39.01
CA MET A 1 -17.77 -42.01 38.00
C MET A 1 -18.36 -42.09 36.58
N LYS A 2 -19.11 -41.08 36.13
CA LYS A 2 -19.73 -41.04 34.77
C LYS A 2 -19.96 -39.60 34.23
N LYS A 3 -19.22 -38.59 34.71
CA LYS A 3 -19.42 -37.18 34.32
C LYS A 3 -18.19 -36.45 33.77
N ILE A 4 -17.08 -37.16 33.53
CA ILE A 4 -15.82 -36.55 33.07
C ILE A 4 -15.59 -36.76 31.54
N LEU A 5 -16.37 -37.63 30.90
CA LEU A 5 -16.18 -37.98 29.49
C LEU A 5 -16.91 -37.07 28.50
N TRP A 6 -17.85 -36.22 28.94
CA TRP A 6 -18.62 -35.36 28.02
C TRP A 6 -17.97 -34.00 27.74
N THR A 7 -17.18 -33.47 28.67
CA THR A 7 -16.54 -32.14 28.50
C THR A 7 -15.42 -32.16 27.47
N ASN A 8 -14.73 -33.29 27.30
CA ASN A 8 -13.66 -33.43 26.32
C ASN A 8 -14.17 -33.67 24.88
N PHE A 9 -15.45 -34.04 24.70
CA PHE A 9 -16.02 -34.25 23.37
C PHE A 9 -16.46 -32.93 22.71
N ILE A 10 -16.90 -31.94 23.52
CA ILE A 10 -17.28 -30.61 23.03
C ILE A 10 -16.04 -29.78 22.65
N ALA A 11 -14.92 -29.93 23.38
CA ALA A 11 -13.67 -29.26 23.06
C ALA A 11 -13.03 -29.78 21.74
N ALA A 12 -13.24 -31.06 21.40
CA ALA A 12 -12.74 -31.64 20.16
C ALA A 12 -13.54 -31.21 18.91
N ILE A 13 -14.83 -30.88 19.06
CA ILE A 13 -15.67 -30.39 17.96
C ILE A 13 -15.36 -28.92 17.63
N LEU A 14 -14.93 -28.11 18.60
CA LEU A 14 -14.48 -26.73 18.37
C LEU A 14 -13.10 -26.63 17.69
N LEU A 15 -12.32 -27.70 17.67
CA LEU A 15 -11.00 -27.76 17.02
C LEU A 15 -11.04 -28.30 15.58
N LEU A 16 -12.19 -28.80 15.11
CA LEU A 16 -12.33 -29.43 13.79
C LEU A 16 -13.01 -28.56 12.72
N SER A 17 -13.33 -27.30 13.03
CA SER A 17 -13.89 -26.34 12.05
C SER A 17 -12.84 -25.55 11.26
N PHE A 18 -11.54 -25.81 11.42
CA PHE A 18 -10.53 -25.39 10.43
C PHE A 18 -10.38 -26.47 9.34
N SER A 19 -11.52 -26.86 8.75
CA SER A 19 -11.50 -27.63 7.52
C SER A 19 -11.12 -26.66 6.40
N VAL A 20 -9.83 -26.69 6.05
CA VAL A 20 -9.23 -25.95 4.94
C VAL A 20 -9.97 -26.33 3.65
N CYS A 21 -10.96 -25.51 3.29
CA CYS A 21 -11.52 -25.50 1.96
C CYS A 21 -10.53 -24.78 1.05
N LYS A 22 -9.75 -25.56 0.32
CA LYS A 22 -8.95 -25.06 -0.80
C LYS A 22 -9.89 -24.44 -1.84
N ALA A 23 -9.52 -23.22 -2.27
CA ALA A 23 -10.02 -22.44 -3.42
C ALA A 23 -11.14 -21.40 -3.16
N GLU A 24 -10.90 -20.33 -2.38
CA GLU A 24 -11.63 -19.04 -2.58
C GLU A 24 -11.09 -17.77 -1.87
N ASP A 25 -9.89 -17.75 -1.26
CA ASP A 25 -9.48 -16.60 -0.40
C ASP A 25 -8.75 -15.47 -1.13
N THR A 26 -9.37 -14.87 -2.16
CA THR A 26 -8.92 -13.52 -2.62
C THR A 26 -9.53 -12.40 -1.77
N TYR A 27 -10.61 -12.68 -1.02
CA TYR A 27 -11.39 -11.67 -0.33
C TYR A 27 -11.03 -11.60 1.16
N GLN A 28 -10.64 -10.41 1.61
CA GLN A 28 -10.28 -10.13 3.00
C GLN A 28 -11.42 -9.37 3.69
N PRO A 29 -11.71 -9.66 4.97
CA PRO A 29 -12.73 -8.92 5.72
C PRO A 29 -12.31 -7.45 5.88
N GLY A 30 -13.30 -6.56 5.87
CA GLY A 30 -13.03 -5.13 5.85
C GLY A 30 -14.27 -4.27 5.76
N TYR A 31 -14.09 -3.04 5.31
CA TYR A 31 -15.19 -2.10 5.08
C TYR A 31 -14.84 -1.04 4.06
N ILE A 32 -15.86 -0.43 3.48
CA ILE A 32 -15.76 0.69 2.54
C ILE A 32 -16.46 1.89 3.18
N ILE A 33 -15.83 3.06 3.11
CA ILE A 33 -16.45 4.34 3.46
C ILE A 33 -16.77 5.06 2.16
N LEU A 34 -18.05 5.30 1.91
CA LEU A 34 -18.54 6.02 0.74
C LEU A 34 -18.34 7.53 0.90
N ASN A 35 -18.50 8.29 -0.19
CA ASN A 35 -18.33 9.75 -0.17
C ASN A 35 -19.29 10.47 0.78
N ASP A 36 -20.49 9.92 1.00
CA ASP A 36 -21.50 10.43 1.95
C ASP A 36 -21.18 10.06 3.41
N GLY A 37 -20.10 9.32 3.66
CA GLY A 37 -19.69 8.82 4.97
C GLY A 37 -20.33 7.48 5.35
N THR A 38 -21.21 6.92 4.53
CA THR A 38 -21.82 5.61 4.77
C THR A 38 -20.75 4.53 4.82
N ARG A 39 -20.81 3.69 5.86
CA ARG A 39 -19.91 2.54 6.04
C ARG A 39 -20.60 1.26 5.59
N VAL A 40 -19.97 0.56 4.64
CA VAL A 40 -20.42 -0.75 4.15
C VAL A 40 -19.44 -1.81 4.63
N GLY A 41 -19.92 -2.78 5.42
CA GLY A 41 -19.14 -3.97 5.78
C GLY A 41 -18.97 -4.86 4.54
N ALA A 42 -17.74 -5.28 4.25
CA ALA A 42 -17.46 -6.03 3.03
C ALA A 42 -16.32 -7.03 3.18
N PHE A 43 -16.35 -8.06 2.34
CA PHE A 43 -15.18 -8.86 2.00
C PHE A 43 -14.61 -8.30 0.69
N ILE A 44 -13.35 -7.88 0.67
CA ILE A 44 -12.73 -7.10 -0.40
C ILE A 44 -11.58 -7.88 -1.02
N ALA A 45 -11.55 -7.97 -2.35
CA ALA A 45 -10.44 -8.57 -3.09
C ALA A 45 -9.43 -7.51 -3.52
N LEU A 46 -8.17 -7.76 -3.19
CA LEU A 46 -7.01 -6.98 -3.63
C LEU A 46 -6.30 -7.71 -4.78
N ASN A 47 -5.81 -6.93 -5.75
CA ASN A 47 -4.96 -7.42 -6.83
C ASN A 47 -3.50 -7.17 -6.44
N ASP A 48 -2.85 -8.10 -5.74
CA ASP A 48 -1.46 -7.91 -5.29
C ASP A 48 -0.45 -8.03 -6.44
N ASP A 49 -0.79 -8.77 -7.49
CA ASP A 49 0.02 -8.88 -8.70
C ASP A 49 -0.17 -7.69 -9.66
N ALA A 50 -1.24 -6.91 -9.50
CA ALA A 50 -1.51 -5.71 -10.29
C ALA A 50 -2.12 -4.61 -9.40
N PRO A 51 -1.34 -4.07 -8.45
CA PRO A 51 -1.84 -3.21 -7.37
C PRO A 51 -2.39 -1.88 -7.84
N TRP A 52 -2.00 -1.41 -9.02
CA TRP A 52 -2.60 -0.22 -9.66
C TRP A 52 -4.10 -0.37 -9.92
N TYR A 53 -4.66 -1.59 -10.04
CA TYR A 53 -6.11 -1.75 -10.12
C TYR A 53 -6.80 -1.32 -8.84
N ASN A 54 -6.23 -1.67 -7.69
CA ASN A 54 -6.79 -1.31 -6.37
C ASN A 54 -6.89 0.21 -6.19
N GLN A 55 -6.04 0.97 -6.89
CA GLN A 55 -6.06 2.43 -6.90
C GLN A 55 -7.26 3.02 -7.67
N ARG A 56 -7.80 2.30 -8.65
CA ARG A 56 -8.92 2.74 -9.50
C ARG A 56 -10.26 2.14 -9.06
N TYR A 57 -10.26 0.90 -8.59
CA TYR A 57 -11.45 0.19 -8.16
C TYR A 57 -11.10 -1.01 -7.30
N ILE A 58 -12.08 -1.49 -6.54
CA ILE A 58 -12.00 -2.78 -5.85
C ILE A 58 -13.19 -3.66 -6.22
N ARG A 59 -13.05 -4.97 -6.01
CA ARG A 59 -14.16 -5.91 -6.03
C ARG A 59 -14.50 -6.30 -4.60
N TYR A 60 -15.78 -6.34 -4.27
CA TYR A 60 -16.22 -6.67 -2.92
C TYR A 60 -17.50 -7.52 -2.92
N LYS A 61 -17.67 -8.33 -1.87
CA LYS A 61 -18.94 -8.97 -1.49
C LYS A 61 -19.44 -8.24 -0.25
N ASP A 62 -20.69 -7.78 -0.25
CA ASP A 62 -21.32 -7.17 0.92
C ASP A 62 -21.42 -8.19 2.06
N SER A 63 -20.99 -7.85 3.27
CA SER A 63 -20.91 -8.81 4.38
C SER A 63 -22.28 -9.34 4.80
N ALA A 64 -23.34 -8.53 4.75
CA ALA A 64 -24.69 -8.97 5.11
C ALA A 64 -25.27 -9.86 4.00
N ALA A 65 -25.05 -9.49 2.74
CA ALA A 65 -25.47 -10.32 1.60
C ALA A 65 -24.74 -11.66 1.57
N PHE A 66 -23.44 -11.68 1.88
CA PHE A 66 -22.64 -12.89 1.96
C PHE A 66 -23.06 -13.80 3.13
N ALA A 67 -23.44 -13.22 4.27
CA ALA A 67 -23.97 -13.97 5.40
C ALA A 67 -25.32 -14.64 5.08
N ALA A 68 -26.13 -14.02 4.21
CA ALA A 68 -27.40 -14.58 3.75
C ALA A 68 -27.22 -15.62 2.63
N ASP A 69 -26.28 -15.38 1.71
CA ASP A 69 -25.94 -16.29 0.62
C ASP A 69 -24.42 -16.27 0.35
N PRO A 70 -23.69 -17.35 0.71
CA PRO A 70 -22.26 -17.47 0.43
C PRO A 70 -21.90 -17.37 -1.06
N ASN A 71 -22.84 -17.63 -1.97
CA ASN A 71 -22.63 -17.57 -3.42
C ASN A 71 -22.91 -16.19 -4.03
N VAL A 72 -23.09 -15.16 -3.20
CA VAL A 72 -23.33 -13.80 -3.69
C VAL A 72 -22.23 -13.34 -4.65
N LYS A 73 -22.64 -12.79 -5.79
CA LYS A 73 -21.73 -12.26 -6.80
C LYS A 73 -21.01 -11.01 -6.28
N SER A 74 -19.73 -10.88 -6.62
CA SER A 74 -18.96 -9.69 -6.28
C SER A 74 -19.41 -8.47 -7.09
N LYS A 75 -19.35 -7.30 -6.44
CA LYS A 75 -19.64 -5.99 -7.01
C LYS A 75 -18.32 -5.25 -7.22
N LYS A 76 -18.27 -4.39 -8.25
CA LYS A 76 -17.15 -3.48 -8.51
C LYS A 76 -17.55 -2.08 -8.04
N ILE A 77 -16.66 -1.40 -7.32
CA ILE A 77 -16.82 0.01 -6.93
C ILE A 77 -15.57 0.80 -7.33
N LYS A 78 -15.78 1.99 -7.89
CA LYS A 78 -14.70 2.85 -8.40
C LYS A 78 -14.22 3.81 -7.33
N VAL A 79 -12.99 4.30 -7.47
CA VAL A 79 -12.39 5.32 -6.60
C VAL A 79 -13.28 6.54 -6.44
N ASP A 80 -13.95 6.97 -7.51
CA ASP A 80 -14.82 8.14 -7.52
C ASP A 80 -15.92 8.05 -6.44
N ASP A 81 -16.41 6.85 -6.13
CA ASP A 81 -17.52 6.60 -5.20
C ASP A 81 -17.08 6.37 -3.75
N MET A 82 -15.78 6.31 -3.48
CA MET A 82 -15.21 5.93 -2.19
C MET A 82 -14.43 7.07 -1.54
N LYS A 83 -14.51 7.19 -0.22
CA LYS A 83 -13.60 8.04 0.57
C LYS A 83 -12.38 7.27 1.05
N SER A 84 -12.60 6.05 1.55
CA SER A 84 -11.56 5.13 2.00
C SER A 84 -12.08 3.70 2.03
N PHE A 85 -11.18 2.72 2.11
CA PHE A 85 -11.56 1.35 2.45
C PHE A 85 -10.49 0.67 3.29
N GLN A 86 -10.85 -0.39 3.99
CA GLN A 86 -9.93 -1.28 4.67
C GLN A 86 -10.16 -2.71 4.18
N ALA A 87 -9.10 -3.42 3.82
CA ALA A 87 -9.10 -4.83 3.49
C ALA A 87 -8.06 -5.53 4.38
N GLY A 88 -8.52 -6.43 5.25
CA GLY A 88 -7.68 -7.03 6.28
C GLY A 88 -7.08 -5.96 7.19
N THR A 89 -5.76 -5.87 7.23
CA THR A 89 -4.99 -4.88 8.01
C THR A 89 -4.63 -3.64 7.20
N ARG A 90 -4.86 -3.64 5.89
CA ARG A 90 -4.44 -2.58 4.97
C ARG A 90 -5.55 -1.55 4.82
N ILE A 91 -5.22 -0.28 5.03
CA ILE A 91 -6.14 0.85 4.89
C ILE A 91 -5.75 1.63 3.64
N PHE A 92 -6.73 2.05 2.87
CA PHE A 92 -6.56 2.80 1.64
C PHE A 92 -7.37 4.09 1.71
N ASP A 93 -6.71 5.22 1.43
CA ASP A 93 -7.32 6.54 1.42
C ASP A 93 -7.43 7.07 -0.02
N LYS A 94 -8.49 7.83 -0.31
CA LYS A 94 -8.57 8.59 -1.56
C LYS A 94 -7.59 9.76 -1.50
N ILE A 95 -6.61 9.75 -2.39
CA ILE A 95 -5.56 10.77 -2.50
C ILE A 95 -5.54 11.31 -3.93
N HIS A 96 -5.51 12.64 -4.06
CA HIS A 96 -5.33 13.31 -5.34
C HIS A 96 -3.84 13.44 -5.66
N TYR A 97 -3.37 12.83 -6.74
CA TYR A 97 -1.97 12.89 -7.15
C TYR A 97 -1.80 12.84 -8.67
N VAL A 98 -1.03 13.79 -9.21
CA VAL A 98 -0.70 13.84 -10.64
C VAL A 98 0.74 13.37 -10.85
N ASN A 99 0.90 12.21 -11.51
CA ASN A 99 2.22 11.72 -11.90
C ASN A 99 2.71 12.43 -13.16
N LEU A 100 3.48 13.51 -12.99
CA LEU A 100 4.00 14.32 -14.10
C LEU A 100 4.98 13.56 -15.02
N GLU A 101 5.64 12.51 -14.51
CA GLU A 101 6.59 11.70 -15.31
C GLU A 101 5.88 10.80 -16.33
N ASN A 102 4.63 10.46 -16.09
CA ASN A 102 3.85 9.62 -16.98
C ASN A 102 2.41 10.14 -17.06
N LEU A 103 2.27 11.30 -17.70
CA LEU A 103 0.98 11.92 -18.01
C LEU A 103 0.21 11.04 -18.99
N GLN A 104 -0.61 10.15 -18.47
CA GLN A 104 -1.56 9.39 -19.28
C GLN A 104 -2.70 10.32 -19.71
N LEU A 105 -2.57 10.94 -20.88
CA LEU A 105 -3.55 11.86 -21.50
C LEU A 105 -4.99 11.31 -21.57
N LYS A 106 -5.17 9.98 -21.50
CA LYS A 106 -6.47 9.31 -21.54
C LYS A 106 -7.17 9.17 -20.18
N SER A 107 -6.50 9.45 -19.06
CA SER A 107 -7.16 9.49 -17.76
C SER A 107 -7.79 10.86 -17.53
N MET A 108 -8.87 11.15 -18.26
CA MET A 108 -9.83 12.22 -17.92
C MET A 108 -10.64 11.92 -16.64
N GLY A 109 -10.20 10.95 -15.82
CA GLY A 109 -10.71 10.77 -14.47
C GLY A 109 -10.19 11.87 -13.55
N THR A 110 -10.83 12.02 -12.40
CA THR A 110 -10.21 12.70 -11.26
C THR A 110 -8.86 12.03 -11.01
N ASN A 111 -7.77 12.78 -10.82
CA ASN A 111 -6.45 12.20 -10.48
C ASN A 111 -6.45 11.64 -9.04
N ASP A 112 -7.56 11.02 -8.65
CA ASP A 112 -7.84 10.45 -7.37
C ASP A 112 -7.50 8.97 -7.42
N HIS A 113 -6.80 8.53 -6.39
CA HIS A 113 -6.31 7.16 -6.29
C HIS A 113 -6.60 6.65 -4.89
N MET A 114 -7.05 5.39 -4.78
CA MET A 114 -7.09 4.69 -3.51
C MET A 114 -5.68 4.20 -3.17
N LEU A 115 -4.96 4.93 -2.33
CA LEU A 115 -3.57 4.63 -1.99
C LEU A 115 -3.48 3.99 -0.62
N GLU A 116 -2.65 2.95 -0.53
CA GLU A 116 -2.40 2.27 0.75
C GLU A 116 -1.71 3.24 1.71
N ARG A 117 -2.28 3.38 2.90
CA ARG A 117 -1.75 4.19 4.00
C ARG A 117 -0.57 3.46 4.62
N LEU A 118 0.58 4.12 4.65
CA LEU A 118 1.83 3.61 5.24
C LEU A 118 2.16 4.27 6.57
N ALA A 119 1.86 5.56 6.70
CA ALA A 119 2.00 6.34 7.93
C ALA A 119 0.93 7.43 7.98
N ILE A 120 0.45 7.76 9.18
CA ILE A 120 -0.56 8.82 9.38
C ILE A 120 -0.24 9.61 10.64
N GLY A 121 -0.36 10.94 10.56
CA GLY A 121 -0.05 11.84 11.67
C GLY A 121 0.26 13.24 11.15
N ARG A 122 1.28 13.87 11.73
CA ARG A 122 1.83 15.12 11.16
C ARG A 122 2.50 14.87 9.82
N ILE A 123 3.08 13.70 9.58
CA ILE A 123 3.50 13.28 8.23
C ILE A 123 2.59 12.15 7.76
N ASN A 124 1.93 12.35 6.64
CA ASN A 124 1.10 11.33 6.01
C ASN A 124 1.90 10.71 4.86
N ALA A 125 1.82 9.38 4.74
CA ALA A 125 2.54 8.63 3.73
C ALA A 125 1.63 7.58 3.08
N HIS A 126 1.68 7.53 1.75
CA HIS A 126 0.85 6.66 0.94
C HIS A 126 1.65 5.96 -0.17
N ARG A 127 1.33 4.70 -0.45
CA ARG A 127 1.98 3.94 -1.53
C ARG A 127 1.28 4.19 -2.85
N PHE A 128 2.04 4.60 -3.87
CA PHE A 128 1.54 4.78 -5.24
C PHE A 128 2.28 3.86 -6.22
N TYR A 129 1.52 3.12 -7.01
CA TYR A 129 1.99 2.34 -8.14
C TYR A 129 1.68 3.07 -9.44
N GLN A 130 2.67 3.14 -10.32
CA GLN A 130 2.49 3.66 -11.67
C GLN A 130 1.59 2.72 -12.48
N TYR A 131 0.72 3.31 -13.30
CA TYR A 131 -0.13 2.55 -14.20
C TYR A 131 0.70 2.02 -15.38
N PRO A 132 0.43 0.77 -15.84
CA PRO A 132 0.96 0.30 -17.10
C PRO A 132 0.50 1.21 -18.25
N GLN A 133 1.28 1.27 -19.32
CA GLN A 133 0.89 2.00 -20.52
C GLN A 133 -0.33 1.33 -21.17
N ASP A 134 -1.30 2.12 -21.64
CA ASP A 134 -2.55 1.61 -22.22
C ASP A 134 -2.32 0.82 -23.52
N PHE A 135 -1.28 1.17 -24.29
CA PHE A 135 -0.94 0.53 -25.55
C PHE A 135 0.57 0.34 -25.64
N VAL A 136 0.99 -0.90 -25.86
CA VAL A 136 2.37 -1.22 -26.21
C VAL A 136 2.31 -2.10 -27.45
N VAL A 137 2.98 -1.69 -28.51
CA VAL A 137 3.12 -2.50 -29.73
C VAL A 137 4.49 -3.16 -29.68
N TYR A 138 4.50 -4.48 -29.67
CA TYR A 138 5.71 -5.28 -29.79
C TYR A 138 5.81 -5.85 -31.21
N VAL A 139 7.00 -5.79 -31.79
CA VAL A 139 7.35 -6.56 -32.99
C VAL A 139 8.31 -7.64 -32.51
N ALA A 140 7.76 -8.77 -32.09
CA ALA A 140 8.47 -9.86 -31.42
C ALA A 140 7.63 -11.16 -31.49
N SER A 141 8.21 -12.32 -31.15
CA SER A 141 7.44 -13.55 -31.00
C SER A 141 6.52 -13.50 -29.77
N ASP A 142 5.48 -14.34 -29.72
CA ASP A 142 4.54 -14.36 -28.58
C ASP A 142 5.26 -14.62 -27.24
N GLU A 143 6.23 -15.53 -27.21
CA GLU A 143 7.05 -15.81 -26.02
C GLU A 143 7.87 -14.59 -25.56
N GLU A 144 8.45 -13.85 -26.51
CA GLU A 144 9.20 -12.62 -26.21
C GLU A 144 8.28 -11.50 -25.73
N VAL A 145 7.03 -11.45 -26.21
CA VAL A 145 6.02 -10.50 -25.73
C VAL A 145 5.65 -10.81 -24.28
N GLU A 146 5.32 -12.06 -23.97
CA GLU A 146 4.96 -12.48 -22.61
C GLU A 146 6.08 -12.19 -21.61
N GLN A 147 7.33 -12.47 -21.96
CA GLN A 147 8.49 -12.17 -21.11
C GLN A 147 8.62 -10.66 -20.86
N LYS A 148 8.54 -9.84 -21.92
CA LYS A 148 8.63 -8.37 -21.79
C LYS A 148 7.48 -7.78 -20.97
N GLU A 149 6.28 -8.32 -21.10
CA GLU A 149 5.13 -7.90 -20.30
C GLU A 149 5.30 -8.27 -18.83
N ALA A 150 5.80 -9.48 -18.53
CA ALA A 150 6.09 -9.91 -17.17
C ALA A 150 7.20 -9.07 -16.52
N GLU A 151 8.27 -8.78 -17.25
CA GLU A 151 9.35 -7.90 -16.80
C GLU A 151 8.83 -6.50 -16.49
N LYS A 152 8.08 -5.88 -17.41
CA LYS A 152 7.48 -4.54 -17.18
C LYS A 152 6.52 -4.53 -16.01
N LYS A 153 5.70 -5.57 -15.85
CA LYS A 153 4.79 -5.74 -14.71
C LYS A 153 5.58 -5.76 -13.41
N ASN A 154 6.66 -6.54 -13.35
CA ASN A 154 7.54 -6.61 -12.18
C ASN A 154 8.23 -5.27 -11.90
N ASP A 155 8.68 -4.57 -12.93
CA ASP A 155 9.30 -3.24 -12.79
C ASP A 155 8.32 -2.21 -12.24
N LEU A 156 7.05 -2.23 -12.67
CA LEU A 156 6.00 -1.36 -12.12
C LEU A 156 5.68 -1.67 -10.64
N ILE A 157 5.66 -2.95 -10.27
CA ILE A 157 5.43 -3.38 -8.89
C ILE A 157 6.59 -2.93 -8.00
N LYS A 158 7.85 -3.10 -8.44
CA LYS A 158 9.04 -2.65 -7.70
C LYS A 158 9.22 -1.13 -7.75
N GLY A 159 8.72 -0.50 -8.80
CA GLY A 159 8.85 0.93 -9.10
C GLY A 159 7.90 1.85 -8.32
N TYR A 160 7.21 1.36 -7.30
CA TYR A 160 6.28 2.18 -6.52
C TYR A 160 6.94 3.42 -5.89
N LYS A 161 6.13 4.44 -5.62
CA LYS A 161 6.49 5.67 -4.92
C LYS A 161 5.93 5.65 -3.50
N ILE A 162 6.60 6.31 -2.57
CA ILE A 162 6.05 6.62 -1.26
C ILE A 162 5.73 8.11 -1.26
N LEU A 163 4.47 8.44 -1.46
CA LEU A 163 4.01 9.83 -1.48
C LEU A 163 3.89 10.33 -0.05
N VAL A 164 4.62 11.39 0.29
CA VAL A 164 4.62 12.01 1.61
C VAL A 164 4.18 13.46 1.55
N GLN A 165 3.50 13.90 2.61
CA GLN A 165 3.19 15.29 2.90
C GLN A 165 3.25 15.53 4.40
N LYS A 166 3.75 16.69 4.83
CA LYS A 166 3.80 17.08 6.24
C LYS A 166 2.80 18.19 6.53
N ASP A 167 2.09 18.06 7.64
CA ASP A 167 1.07 18.97 8.14
C ASP A 167 0.05 19.31 7.03
N ASP A 168 -0.16 20.59 6.75
CA ASP A 168 -1.11 21.07 5.73
C ASP A 168 -0.46 21.28 4.35
N GLU A 169 0.71 20.70 4.10
CA GLU A 169 1.35 20.77 2.78
C GLU A 169 0.42 20.16 1.71
N THR A 170 0.15 20.94 0.66
CA THR A 170 -0.73 20.51 -0.44
C THR A 170 -0.02 19.64 -1.47
N LYS A 171 1.32 19.63 -1.46
CA LYS A 171 2.14 18.95 -2.46
C LYS A 171 2.64 17.63 -1.88
N LEU A 172 2.34 16.55 -2.60
CA LEU A 172 2.92 15.25 -2.34
C LEU A 172 4.32 15.15 -2.94
N HIS A 173 5.25 14.62 -2.15
CA HIS A 173 6.63 14.37 -2.54
C HIS A 173 6.91 12.87 -2.57
N ASP A 174 7.71 12.39 -3.52
CA ASP A 174 8.20 11.00 -3.45
C ASP A 174 9.33 10.92 -2.42
N ALA A 175 9.13 10.15 -1.36
CA ALA A 175 10.05 9.99 -0.25
C ALA A 175 11.41 9.44 -0.68
N PHE A 176 11.48 8.72 -1.81
CA PHE A 176 12.76 8.26 -2.35
C PHE A 176 13.59 9.41 -2.90
N ASP A 177 12.98 10.44 -3.49
CA ASP A 177 13.68 11.52 -4.19
C ASP A 177 13.69 12.84 -3.40
N PHE A 178 12.85 12.95 -2.37
CA PHE A 178 12.74 14.12 -1.53
C PHE A 178 13.72 14.09 -0.35
N ASP A 179 14.19 15.27 0.06
CA ASP A 179 15.02 15.43 1.25
C ASP A 179 14.17 15.34 2.54
N LEU A 180 13.84 14.10 2.95
CA LEU A 180 13.04 13.80 4.14
C LEU A 180 13.60 14.39 5.43
N GLN A 181 14.90 14.68 5.50
CA GLN A 181 15.51 15.33 6.66
C GLN A 181 14.84 16.66 6.99
N LYS A 182 14.29 17.37 5.98
CA LYS A 182 13.53 18.61 6.17
C LYS A 182 12.29 18.40 7.04
N TYR A 183 11.63 17.26 6.92
CA TYR A 183 10.44 16.94 7.70
C TYR A 183 10.77 16.60 9.15
N PHE A 184 11.97 16.08 9.42
CA PHE A 184 12.42 15.69 10.76
C PHE A 184 13.14 16.81 11.55
N LYS A 185 13.34 18.00 10.98
CA LYS A 185 14.11 19.09 11.61
C LYS A 185 13.61 19.52 12.98
N ASP A 186 12.30 19.44 13.22
CA ASP A 186 11.66 19.79 14.49
C ASP A 186 11.63 18.61 15.49
N THR A 187 12.29 17.48 15.17
CA THR A 187 12.42 16.32 16.05
C THR A 187 13.85 15.75 15.93
N PRO A 188 14.84 16.39 16.61
CA PRO A 188 16.27 16.14 16.38
C PRO A 188 16.72 14.69 16.57
N ASP A 189 16.12 13.97 17.50
CA ASP A 189 16.41 12.56 17.77
C ASP A 189 15.97 11.64 16.62
N VAL A 190 14.83 11.93 15.99
CA VAL A 190 14.40 11.23 14.77
C VAL A 190 15.35 11.55 13.61
N LEU A 191 15.73 12.83 13.46
CA LEU A 191 16.66 13.26 12.43
C LEU A 191 18.02 12.57 12.56
N GLU A 192 18.61 12.54 13.76
CA GLU A 192 19.90 11.89 14.01
C GLU A 192 19.84 10.38 13.75
N LYS A 193 18.78 9.71 14.21
CA LYS A 193 18.57 8.29 13.95
C LYS A 193 18.38 8.01 12.45
N PHE A 194 17.71 8.90 11.72
CA PHE A 194 17.55 8.77 10.28
C PHE A 194 18.88 8.99 9.54
N GLN A 195 19.65 10.02 9.88
CA GLN A 195 20.95 10.32 9.27
C GLN A 195 21.96 9.19 9.47
N SER A 196 21.95 8.55 10.64
CA SER A 196 22.82 7.41 10.95
C SER A 196 22.36 6.08 10.32
N GLY A 197 21.19 6.03 9.67
CA GLY A 197 20.63 4.81 9.11
C GLY A 197 20.00 3.88 10.16
N GLY A 198 19.71 4.38 11.35
CA GLY A 198 19.18 3.61 12.49
C GLY A 198 17.77 3.06 12.31
N TYR A 199 17.09 3.38 11.19
CA TYR A 199 15.83 2.74 10.78
C TYR A 199 16.02 1.67 9.70
N GLY A 200 17.25 1.40 9.25
CA GLY A 200 17.51 0.51 8.10
C GLY A 200 17.59 1.25 6.77
N ASN A 201 17.36 2.56 6.74
CA ASN A 201 17.65 3.42 5.60
C ASN A 201 19.16 3.56 5.38
N GLN A 202 19.59 3.90 4.16
CA GLN A 202 21.00 4.19 3.91
C GLN A 202 21.42 5.43 4.72
N PRO A 203 22.56 5.38 5.45
CA PRO A 203 23.06 6.53 6.19
C PRO A 203 23.29 7.73 5.27
N ILE A 204 23.00 8.93 5.73
CA ILE A 204 23.17 10.17 4.97
C ILE A 204 24.43 10.87 5.51
N ALA A 205 25.61 10.43 5.09
CA ALA A 205 26.83 11.10 5.50
C ALA A 205 26.97 12.46 4.80
N ALA A 206 27.12 13.54 5.57
CA ALA A 206 27.35 14.90 5.07
C ALA A 206 28.56 15.00 4.12
N HIS A 207 29.50 14.06 4.21
CA HIS A 207 30.71 13.96 3.38
C HIS A 207 30.87 12.56 2.78
N MET A 208 29.91 12.10 1.96
CA MET A 208 30.16 10.93 1.11
C MET A 208 31.09 11.27 -0.04
N SER A 209 32.17 10.49 -0.18
CA SER A 209 32.99 10.46 -1.39
C SER A 209 32.15 10.14 -2.64
N LEU A 210 32.63 10.53 -3.83
CA LEU A 210 31.94 10.26 -5.10
C LEU A 210 31.63 8.77 -5.28
N THR A 211 32.56 7.88 -4.88
CA THR A 211 32.38 6.43 -4.91
C THR A 211 31.27 5.96 -3.98
N GLN A 212 31.17 6.52 -2.76
CA GLN A 212 30.07 6.22 -1.85
C GLN A 212 28.72 6.72 -2.38
N ARG A 213 28.68 7.87 -3.05
CA ARG A 213 27.48 8.36 -3.75
C ARG A 213 27.08 7.46 -4.92
N MET A 214 28.05 6.98 -5.70
CA MET A 214 27.78 6.04 -6.79
C MET A 214 27.27 4.68 -6.27
N VAL A 215 27.85 4.19 -5.19
CA VAL A 215 27.39 2.96 -4.52
C VAL A 215 26.00 3.16 -3.92
N SER A 216 25.71 4.31 -3.30
CA SER A 216 24.37 4.60 -2.76
C SER A 216 23.32 4.71 -3.87
N LEU A 217 23.65 5.34 -5.00
CA LEU A 217 22.76 5.40 -6.18
C LEU A 217 22.50 4.00 -6.76
N ALA A 218 23.54 3.16 -6.88
CA ALA A 218 23.38 1.78 -7.34
C ALA A 218 22.53 0.94 -6.37
N LYS A 219 22.70 1.14 -5.06
CA LYS A 219 21.91 0.46 -4.01
C LYS A 219 20.46 0.92 -3.95
N LYS A 220 20.17 2.20 -4.22
CA LYS A 220 18.81 2.77 -4.23
C LYS A 220 17.87 2.01 -5.20
N SER A 221 18.41 1.50 -6.31
CA SER A 221 17.67 0.67 -7.26
C SER A 221 17.50 -0.78 -6.78
N ALA A 222 18.53 -1.35 -6.15
CA ALA A 222 18.56 -2.76 -5.75
C ALA A 222 17.87 -3.07 -4.40
N PHE A 223 17.84 -2.12 -3.46
CA PHE A 223 17.36 -2.30 -2.07
C PHE A 223 16.19 -1.38 -1.72
N LYS A 224 15.39 -1.03 -2.73
CA LYS A 224 14.24 -0.14 -2.58
C LYS A 224 13.22 -0.62 -1.52
N PRO A 225 12.95 -1.94 -1.36
CA PRO A 225 12.08 -2.43 -0.28
C PRO A 225 12.63 -2.16 1.12
N GLU A 226 13.91 -2.43 1.38
CA GLU A 226 14.52 -2.21 2.69
C GLU A 226 14.60 -0.72 3.02
N GLU A 227 14.91 0.11 2.01
CA GLU A 227 14.89 1.57 2.14
C GLU A 227 13.48 2.09 2.43
N ALA A 228 12.45 1.51 1.79
CA ALA A 228 11.05 1.84 2.04
C ALA A 228 10.64 1.54 3.48
N ASP A 229 10.97 0.36 4.00
CA ASP A 229 10.65 -0.02 5.38
C ASP A 229 11.32 0.93 6.38
N GLY A 230 12.58 1.29 6.13
CA GLY A 230 13.29 2.26 6.97
C GLY A 230 12.72 3.67 6.90
N ILE A 231 12.30 4.13 5.72
CA ILE A 231 11.56 5.39 5.54
C ILE A 231 10.26 5.35 6.35
N ILE A 232 9.44 4.31 6.17
CA ILE A 232 8.14 4.17 6.85
C ILE A 232 8.33 4.14 8.37
N ALA A 233 9.34 3.43 8.87
CA ALA A 233 9.66 3.39 10.28
C ALA A 233 10.05 4.78 10.84
N ALA A 234 10.84 5.55 10.10
CA ALA A 234 11.20 6.92 10.50
C ALA A 234 9.98 7.86 10.52
N LEU A 235 9.09 7.74 9.54
CA LEU A 235 7.84 8.52 9.48
C LEU A 235 6.91 8.19 10.66
N ASN A 236 6.77 6.91 11.01
CA ASN A 236 5.96 6.51 12.15
C ASN A 236 6.57 6.96 13.48
N ASP A 237 7.90 6.82 13.71
CA ASP A 237 8.54 7.33 14.93
C ASP A 237 8.39 8.86 15.06
N TYR A 238 8.50 9.59 13.95
CA TYR A 238 8.20 11.02 13.93
C TYR A 238 6.76 11.32 14.37
N ASN A 239 5.79 10.62 13.79
CA ASN A 239 4.37 10.82 14.09
C ASN A 239 4.06 10.50 15.54
N ASP A 240 4.60 9.41 16.08
CA ASP A 240 4.39 9.00 17.47
C ASP A 240 4.95 10.06 18.45
N LYS A 241 6.15 10.61 18.20
CA LYS A 241 6.77 11.65 19.03
C LYS A 241 6.12 13.02 18.94
N ASN A 242 5.32 13.24 17.90
CA ASN A 242 4.60 14.49 17.68
C ASN A 242 3.08 14.32 17.76
N ALA A 243 2.60 13.18 18.26
CA ALA A 243 1.19 12.95 18.49
C ALA A 243 0.62 14.06 19.41
N GLY A 244 -0.40 14.77 18.91
CA GLY A 244 -1.08 15.84 19.66
C GLY A 244 -0.40 17.22 19.61
N LYS A 245 0.75 17.37 18.96
CA LYS A 245 1.32 18.69 18.64
C LYS A 245 0.71 19.18 17.32
N LYS A 246 0.05 20.33 17.33
CA LYS A 246 -0.41 21.04 16.12
C LYS A 246 0.51 22.22 15.85
#